data_AF-A0A7Y2FZD1-F1
#
_entry.id   AF-A0A7Y2FZD1-F1
#
_cell.length_a   1.000
_cell.length_b   1.000
_cell.length_c   1.000
_cell.angle_alpha   90.00
_cell.angle_beta   90.00
_cell.angle_gamma   90.00
#
_symmetry.space_group_name_H-M   'P 1'
#
loop_
_entity.id
_entity.type
_entity.pdbx_description
1 polymer ?
#
loop_
_entity_poly.entity_id
_entity_poly.type
_entity_poly.pdbx_seq_one_letter_code
_entity_poly.pdbx_strand_id
1 'polypeptide(L)'
;MTKAKTEQTSPVVDFSNTEIAFAGKSNEDLKKTAFIFQLMNKKWLVDFGSNLALIALKMRLPFVKGTIKKTIFSQFVGGTTLLECTQTIESLYKHRVQTVLDYGAEAKNTEQAYNHT
;
A
#
# COMPACT_ATOMS: atom_id res chain seq x y z
N MET A 1 -33.44 44.55 10.91
CA MET A 1 -33.26 43.18 11.43
C MET A 1 -32.40 42.41 10.44
N THR A 2 -31.09 42.42 10.63
CA THR A 2 -30.13 41.79 9.72
C THR A 2 -29.67 40.49 10.38
N LYS A 3 -30.13 39.34 9.87
CA LYS A 3 -29.74 38.02 10.40
C LYS A 3 -28.26 37.81 10.15
N ALA A 4 -27.47 37.69 11.21
CA ALA A 4 -26.07 37.28 11.15
C ALA A 4 -26.00 35.86 10.58
N LYS A 5 -25.21 35.69 9.52
CA LYS A 5 -24.92 34.42 8.88
C LYS A 5 -23.90 33.70 9.76
N THR A 6 -24.34 32.67 10.48
CA THR A 6 -23.48 31.84 11.31
C THR A 6 -22.45 31.14 10.42
N GLU A 7 -21.18 31.56 10.50
CA GLU A 7 -20.07 30.87 9.85
C GLU A 7 -19.93 29.46 10.48
N GLN A 8 -20.21 28.43 9.68
CA GLN A 8 -19.90 27.06 10.07
C GLN A 8 -18.39 26.86 9.98
N THR A 9 -17.70 27.03 11.11
CA THR A 9 -16.32 26.58 11.28
C THR A 9 -16.29 25.06 11.09
N SER A 10 -15.69 24.60 9.99
CA SER A 10 -15.42 23.18 9.78
C SER A 10 -14.66 22.62 10.99
N PRO A 11 -15.03 21.45 11.54
CA PRO A 11 -14.33 20.90 12.68
C PRO A 11 -12.87 20.64 12.30
N VAL A 12 -11.94 21.14 13.12
CA VAL A 12 -10.50 20.84 12.98
C VAL A 12 -10.33 19.33 13.08
N VAL A 13 -9.68 18.74 12.07
CA VAL A 13 -9.39 17.29 12.06
C VAL A 13 -8.38 16.99 13.18
N ASP A 14 -8.76 16.10 14.10
CA ASP A 14 -7.89 15.62 15.17
C ASP A 14 -7.00 14.48 14.66
N PHE A 15 -5.69 14.74 14.58
CA PHE A 15 -4.69 13.76 14.14
C PHE A 15 -4.14 12.89 15.27
N SER A 16 -4.50 13.15 16.54
CA SER A 16 -4.06 12.35 17.68
C SER A 16 -4.84 11.05 17.81
N ASN A 17 -6.08 11.02 17.34
CA ASN A 17 -6.92 9.83 17.36
C ASN A 17 -6.66 8.93 16.14
N THR A 18 -5.69 8.02 16.28
CA THR A 18 -5.35 7.05 15.23
C THR A 18 -6.39 5.93 15.08
N GLU A 19 -7.31 5.76 16.02
CA GLU A 19 -8.38 4.75 15.91
C GLU A 19 -9.21 4.97 14.65
N ILE A 20 -9.50 6.24 14.33
CA ILE A 20 -10.23 6.62 13.13
C ILE A 20 -9.43 6.24 11.87
N ALA A 21 -8.11 6.49 11.87
CA ALA A 21 -7.24 6.18 10.73
C ALA A 21 -7.10 4.67 10.47
N PHE A 22 -7.21 3.85 11.51
CA PHE A 22 -7.06 2.40 11.44
C PHE A 22 -8.38 1.62 11.59
N ALA A 23 -9.53 2.30 11.57
CA ALA A 23 -10.85 1.68 11.77
C ALA A 23 -11.15 0.52 10.80
N GLY A 24 -10.57 0.56 9.60
CA GLY A 24 -10.70 -0.50 8.59
C GLY A 24 -9.68 -1.64 8.70
N LYS A 25 -8.91 -1.73 9.78
CA LYS A 25 -7.85 -2.73 9.99
C LYS A 25 -8.13 -3.58 11.23
N SER A 26 -7.86 -4.88 11.11
CA SER A 26 -7.90 -5.77 12.27
C SER A 26 -6.63 -5.62 13.12
N ASN A 27 -6.70 -6.08 14.38
CA ASN A 27 -5.50 -6.14 15.25
C ASN A 27 -4.38 -6.99 14.65
N GLU A 28 -4.72 -8.03 13.88
CA GLU A 28 -3.75 -8.88 13.20
C GLU A 28 -3.05 -8.11 12.08
N ASP A 29 -3.81 -7.36 11.28
CA ASP A 29 -3.26 -6.50 10.24
C ASP A 29 -2.30 -5.47 10.83
N LEU A 30 -2.69 -4.79 11.90
CA LEU A 30 -1.86 -3.77 12.55
C LEU A 30 -0.54 -4.34 13.07
N LYS A 31 -0.58 -5.51 13.72
CA LYS A 31 0.63 -6.21 14.18
C LYS A 31 1.52 -6.62 13.02
N LYS A 32 0.92 -7.16 11.94
CA LYS A 32 1.65 -7.55 10.73
C LYS A 32 2.32 -6.34 10.08
N THR A 33 1.60 -5.24 9.90
CA THR A 33 2.11 -3.99 9.35
C THR A 33 3.25 -3.44 10.20
N ALA A 34 3.08 -3.37 11.52
CA ALA A 34 4.12 -2.93 12.44
C ALA A 34 5.40 -3.79 12.33
N PHE A 35 5.25 -5.11 12.25
CA PHE A 35 6.38 -6.02 12.04
C PHE A 35 7.10 -5.75 10.70
N ILE A 36 6.37 -5.59 9.60
CA ILE A 36 6.96 -5.28 8.29
C ILE A 36 7.76 -3.96 8.35
N PHE A 37 7.18 -2.90 8.92
CA PHE A 37 7.88 -1.61 9.04
C PHE A 37 9.11 -1.69 9.94
N GLN A 38 9.06 -2.47 11.04
CA GLN A 38 10.22 -2.73 11.88
C GLN A 38 11.35 -3.44 11.13
N LEU A 39 11.03 -4.40 10.25
CA LEU A 39 12.02 -5.05 9.41
C LEU A 39 12.60 -4.09 8.37
N MET A 40 11.76 -3.27 7.74
CA MET A 40 12.20 -2.27 6.75
C MET A 40 13.11 -1.20 7.34
N ASN A 41 12.94 -0.86 8.62
CA ASN A 41 13.80 0.10 9.30
C ASN A 41 15.23 -0.44 9.55
N LYS A 42 15.47 -1.75 9.38
CA LYS A 42 16.78 -2.36 9.53
C LYS A 42 17.51 -2.36 8.19
N LYS A 43 18.27 -1.30 7.91
CA LYS A 43 18.99 -1.12 6.63
C LYS A 43 19.78 -2.35 6.19
N TRP A 44 20.59 -2.93 7.07
CA TRP A 44 21.40 -4.12 6.76
C TRP A 44 20.57 -5.32 6.30
N LEU A 45 19.37 -5.49 6.86
CA LEU A 45 18.45 -6.58 6.50
C LEU A 45 17.83 -6.32 5.13
N VAL A 46 17.44 -5.08 4.87
CA VAL A 46 16.89 -4.67 3.56
C VAL A 46 17.94 -4.82 2.47
N ASP A 47 19.18 -4.38 2.70
CA ASP A 47 20.28 -4.50 1.73
C ASP A 47 20.56 -5.97 1.40
N PHE A 48 20.68 -6.82 2.43
CA PHE A 48 20.92 -8.26 2.24
C PHE A 48 19.72 -8.95 1.57
N GLY A 49 18.51 -8.70 2.06
CA GLY A 49 17.28 -9.32 1.56
C GLY A 49 17.00 -8.96 0.10
N SER A 50 17.24 -7.71 -0.28
CA SER A 50 17.09 -7.23 -1.67
C SER A 50 18.01 -7.98 -2.63
N ASN A 51 19.29 -8.12 -2.27
CA ASN A 51 20.26 -8.86 -3.08
C ASN A 51 19.89 -10.34 -3.20
N LEU A 52 19.51 -10.96 -2.09
CA LEU A 52 19.09 -12.37 -2.08
C LEU A 52 17.82 -12.58 -2.92
N ALA A 53 16.84 -11.67 -2.83
CA ALA A 53 15.61 -11.72 -3.62
C ALA A 53 15.91 -11.63 -5.12
N LEU A 54 16.82 -10.75 -5.55
CA LEU A 54 17.23 -10.65 -6.96
C LEU A 54 17.89 -11.95 -7.45
N ILE A 55 18.78 -12.55 -6.66
CA ILE A 55 19.41 -13.83 -7.00
C ILE A 55 18.34 -14.93 -7.12
N ALA A 56 17.44 -15.01 -6.14
CA ALA A 56 16.38 -16.01 -6.10
C ALA A 56 15.40 -15.87 -7.29
N LEU A 57 15.10 -14.64 -7.71
CA LEU A 57 14.33 -14.35 -8.92
C LEU A 57 15.09 -14.77 -10.20
N LYS A 58 16.39 -14.49 -10.28
CA LYS A 58 17.25 -14.89 -11.41
C LYS A 58 17.35 -16.41 -11.53
N MET A 59 17.40 -17.12 -10.41
CA MET A 59 17.35 -18.58 -10.33
C MET A 59 15.95 -19.17 -10.56
N ARG A 60 14.93 -18.32 -10.78
CA ARG A 60 13.52 -18.74 -11.03
C ARG A 60 12.95 -19.65 -9.94
N LEU A 61 13.34 -19.41 -8.68
CA LEU A 61 12.86 -20.21 -7.57
C LEU A 61 11.33 -20.01 -7.39
N PRO A 62 10.53 -21.09 -7.38
CA PRO A 62 9.07 -20.99 -7.52
C PRO A 62 8.38 -20.33 -6.33
N PHE A 63 8.98 -20.39 -5.13
CA PHE A 63 8.39 -19.85 -3.90
C PHE A 63 8.53 -18.32 -3.75
N VAL A 64 9.49 -17.70 -4.44
CA VAL A 64 9.90 -16.31 -4.19
C VAL A 64 8.76 -15.33 -4.44
N LYS A 65 8.04 -15.49 -5.56
CA LYS A 65 6.91 -14.62 -5.92
C LYS A 65 5.81 -14.67 -4.86
N GLY A 66 5.52 -15.85 -4.32
CA GLY A 66 4.52 -16.04 -3.27
C GLY A 66 4.93 -15.36 -1.96
N THR A 67 6.19 -15.51 -1.57
CA THR A 67 6.73 -14.87 -0.35
C THR A 67 6.71 -13.36 -0.47
N ILE A 68 7.11 -12.80 -1.62
CA ILE A 68 7.03 -11.34 -1.86
C ILE A 68 5.57 -10.87 -1.82
N LYS A 69 4.64 -11.58 -2.50
CA LYS A 69 3.21 -11.23 -2.53
C LYS A 69 2.59 -11.18 -1.12
N LYS A 70 2.95 -12.12 -0.24
CA LYS A 70 2.40 -12.24 1.13
C LYS A 70 3.03 -11.29 2.17
N THR A 71 4.20 -10.73 1.87
CA THR A 71 4.95 -9.85 2.78
C THR A 71 4.75 -8.38 2.39
N ILE A 72 5.78 -7.73 1.85
CA ILE A 72 5.82 -6.30 1.52
C ILE A 72 4.72 -5.94 0.52
N PHE A 73 4.50 -6.77 -0.50
CA PHE A 73 3.54 -6.47 -1.55
C PHE A 73 2.12 -6.28 -1.01
N SER A 74 1.68 -7.11 -0.06
CA SER A 74 0.35 -7.00 0.56
C SER A 74 0.12 -5.69 1.33
N GLN A 75 1.18 -4.98 1.69
CA GLN A 75 1.10 -3.70 2.40
C GLN A 75 1.04 -2.50 1.46
N PHE A 76 1.69 -2.59 0.29
CA PHE A 76 1.92 -1.44 -0.59
C PHE A 76 1.21 -1.53 -1.95
N VAL A 77 0.75 -2.73 -2.35
CA VAL A 77 0.16 -2.94 -3.67
C VAL A 77 -1.24 -3.52 -3.53
N GLY A 78 -2.23 -2.83 -4.13
CA GLY A 78 -3.63 -3.20 -4.05
C GLY A 78 -4.02 -4.44 -4.87
N GLY A 79 -3.19 -4.85 -5.83
CA GLY A 79 -3.39 -5.99 -6.72
C GLY A 79 -2.37 -6.03 -7.86
N THR A 80 -2.20 -7.20 -8.49
CA THR A 80 -1.34 -7.35 -9.69
C THR A 80 -2.11 -7.13 -10.99
N THR A 81 -3.43 -7.05 -10.93
CA THR A 81 -4.33 -6.73 -12.03
C THR A 81 -5.39 -5.74 -11.57
N LEU A 82 -6.03 -5.04 -12.51
CA LEU A 82 -7.13 -4.13 -12.19
C LEU A 82 -8.26 -4.84 -11.40
N LEU A 83 -8.56 -6.09 -11.76
CA LEU A 83 -9.57 -6.89 -11.08
C LEU A 83 -9.16 -7.29 -9.65
N GLU A 84 -7.89 -7.62 -9.42
CA GLU A 84 -7.39 -7.86 -8.06
C GLU A 84 -7.49 -6.59 -7.19
N CYS A 85 -7.26 -5.41 -7.79
CA CYS A 85 -7.38 -4.14 -7.08
C CYS A 85 -8.81 -3.84 -6.60
N THR A 86 -9.84 -4.36 -7.25
CA THR A 86 -11.26 -4.12 -6.89
C THR A 86 -11.54 -4.44 -5.42
N GLN A 87 -10.97 -5.52 -4.88
CA GLN A 87 -11.16 -5.89 -3.47
C GLN A 87 -10.64 -4.81 -2.52
N THR A 88 -9.47 -4.25 -2.83
CA THR A 88 -8.85 -3.16 -2.06
C THR A 88 -9.65 -1.87 -2.19
N ILE A 89 -10.11 -1.55 -3.40
CA ILE A 89 -10.95 -0.37 -3.68
C ILE A 89 -12.25 -0.42 -2.88
N GLU A 90 -12.97 -1.54 -2.92
CA GLU A 90 -14.22 -1.71 -2.19
C GLU A 90 -14.03 -1.61 -0.67
N SER A 91 -12.92 -2.17 -0.15
CA SER A 91 -12.58 -2.08 1.28
C SER A 91 -12.36 -0.62 1.72
N LEU A 92 -11.63 0.16 0.91
CA LEU A 92 -11.38 1.58 1.16
C LEU A 92 -12.66 2.42 1.02
N TYR A 93 -13.47 2.13 0.00
CA TYR A 93 -14.72 2.83 -0.26
C TYR A 93 -15.74 2.69 0.89
N LYS A 94 -15.81 1.53 1.55
CA LYS A 94 -16.62 1.32 2.77
C LYS A 94 -16.28 2.31 3.90
N HIS A 95 -15.04 2.80 3.93
CA HIS A 95 -14.56 3.79 4.88
C HIS A 95 -14.54 5.21 4.31
N ARG A 96 -15.21 5.46 3.18
CA ARG A 96 -15.24 6.73 2.45
C ARG A 96 -13.87 7.22 1.98
N VAL A 97 -12.94 6.29 1.78
CA VAL A 97 -11.62 6.58 1.19
C VAL A 97 -11.70 6.35 -0.32
N GLN A 98 -11.39 7.40 -1.09
CA GLN A 98 -11.31 7.33 -2.54
C GLN A 98 -9.95 6.76 -2.97
N THR A 99 -9.92 6.07 -4.11
CA THR A 99 -8.71 5.44 -4.64
C THR A 99 -8.31 6.07 -5.96
N VAL A 100 -7.00 6.24 -6.13
CA VAL A 100 -6.38 6.53 -7.43
C VAL A 100 -5.54 5.31 -7.79
N LEU A 101 -5.71 4.80 -9.00
CA LEU A 101 -4.97 3.66 -9.48
C LEU A 101 -3.69 4.14 -10.16
N ASP A 102 -2.57 3.69 -9.61
CA ASP A 102 -1.25 3.94 -10.15
C ASP A 102 -0.69 2.65 -10.76
N TYR A 103 -0.28 2.72 -12.02
CA TYR A 103 0.26 1.58 -12.75
C TYR A 103 1.78 1.58 -12.65
N GLY A 104 2.31 0.74 -11.76
CA GLY A 104 3.74 0.66 -11.44
C GLY A 104 4.67 0.08 -12.52
N ALA A 105 4.48 0.39 -13.81
CA ALA A 105 5.37 -0.01 -14.89
C ALA A 105 6.70 0.78 -14.97
N GLU A 106 6.96 1.61 -13.98
CA GLU A 106 8.09 2.55 -13.89
C GLU A 106 9.49 1.89 -14.00
N ALA A 107 9.60 0.57 -13.78
CA ALA A 107 10.87 -0.15 -13.82
C ALA A 107 11.23 -0.75 -15.20
N LYS A 108 10.42 -0.55 -16.24
CA LYS A 108 10.73 -1.09 -17.57
C LYS A 108 11.59 -0.09 -18.37
N ASN A 109 12.90 -0.15 -18.15
CA ASN A 109 13.90 0.69 -18.84
C ASN A 109 14.24 0.26 -20.28
N THR A 110 13.36 -0.49 -20.96
CA THR A 110 13.58 -0.91 -22.35
C THR A 110 12.64 -0.15 -23.28
N GLU A 111 13.17 0.38 -24.38
CA GLU A 111 12.42 1.13 -25.40
C GLU A 111 11.18 0.34 -25.91
N GLN A 112 11.27 -1.00 -25.93
CA GLN A 112 10.18 -1.91 -26.28
C GLN A 112 9.01 -1.92 -25.28
N ALA A 113 9.26 -1.59 -24.01
CA ALA A 113 8.22 -1.63 -22.98
C ALA A 113 7.26 -0.43 -23.04
N TYR A 114 7.68 0.68 -23.63
CA TYR A 114 6.85 1.87 -23.83
C TYR A 114 5.81 1.70 -24.95
N ASN A 115 6.00 0.72 -25.85
CA ASN A 115 5.15 0.49 -27.02
C ASN A 115 4.05 -0.57 -26.81
N HIS A 116 3.84 -1.04 -25.58
CA HIS A 116 2.69 -1.87 -25.23
C HIS A 116 1.59 -0.97 -24.64
N THR A 117 0.83 -0.33 -25.53
CA THR A 117 -0.46 0.34 -25.20
C THR A 117 -1.60 -0.66 -25.34
#